data_AF-A0A7C2SHP8-F1
#
_entry.id   AF-A0A7C2SHP8-F1
#
_cell.length_a   1.000
_cell.length_b   1.000
_cell.length_c   1.000
_cell.angle_alpha   90.00
_cell.angle_beta   90.00
_cell.angle_gamma   90.00
#
_symmetry.space_group_name_H-M   'P 1'
#
loop_
_entity.id
_entity.type
_entity.pdbx_description
1 polymer ?
#
loop_
_entity_poly.entity_id
_entity_poly.type
_entity_poly.pdbx_seq_one_letter_code
_entity_poly.pdbx_strand_id
1 'polypeptide(L)' 'FSAINNAKFRKPVVPGDQLRIEVDLVNRKKNYFQIKGTVFVENSLAAEAEMMAAIVDKEPQMNEEL' A
#
# COMPACT_ATOMS: atom_id res chain seq x y z
N PHE A 1 -13.34 4.91 6.57
CA PHE A 1 -12.35 3.90 6.98
C PHE A 1 -11.81 3.20 5.75
N SER A 2 -10.50 3.14 5.63
CA SER A 2 -9.82 2.32 4.64
C SER A 2 -9.76 0.88 5.13
N ALA A 3 -10.08 -0.08 4.27
CA ALA A 3 -10.11 -1.50 4.62
C ALA A 3 -8.86 -2.22 4.12
N ILE A 4 -8.42 -3.23 4.87
CA ILE A 4 -7.40 -4.20 4.45
C ILE A 4 -8.05 -5.57 4.53
N ASN A 5 -8.06 -6.29 3.42
CA ASN A 5 -8.62 -7.63 3.27
C ASN A 5 -7.55 -8.60 2.77
N ASN A 6 -7.76 -9.89 3.02
CA ASN A 6 -6.92 -10.96 2.48
C ASN A 6 -5.40 -10.79 2.73
N ALA A 7 -5.02 -10.09 3.80
CA ALA A 7 -3.63 -9.90 4.16
C ALA A 7 -3.00 -11.25 4.57
N LYS A 8 -1.94 -11.66 3.88
CA LYS A 8 -1.20 -12.88 4.19
C LYS A 8 0.28 -12.60 4.26
N PHE A 9 0.90 -13.13 5.31
CA PHE A 9 2.34 -13.05 5.55
C PHE A 9 2.90 -14.46 5.45
N ARG A 10 3.69 -14.72 4.42
CA ARG A 10 4.15 -16.06 4.04
C ARG A 10 5.56 -16.34 4.52
N LYS A 11 6.40 -15.30 4.61
CA LYS A 11 7.79 -15.39 5.07
C LYS A 11 8.14 -14.16 5.90
N PRO A 12 8.90 -14.29 7.01
CA PRO A 12 9.45 -13.15 7.72
C PRO A 12 10.46 -12.40 6.84
N VAL A 13 10.39 -11.07 6.87
CA VAL A 13 11.37 -10.17 6.24
C VAL A 13 12.37 -9.75 7.31
N VAL A 14 13.65 -9.80 7.00
CA VAL A 14 14.75 -9.49 7.92
C VAL A 14 15.62 -8.34 7.39
N PRO A 15 16.43 -7.68 8.24
CA PRO A 15 17.37 -6.67 7.78
C PRO A 15 18.30 -7.21 6.69
N GLY A 16 18.45 -6.44 5.61
CA GLY A 16 19.20 -6.85 4.41
C GLY A 16 18.32 -7.34 3.27
N ASP A 17 17.06 -7.72 3.51
CA ASP A 17 16.13 -8.07 2.44
C ASP A 17 15.76 -6.85 1.60
N GLN A 18 15.80 -7.01 0.27
CA GLN A 18 15.24 -6.02 -0.65
C GLN A 18 13.79 -6.40 -0.98
N LEU A 19 12.86 -5.51 -0.64
CA LEU A 19 11.45 -5.65 -0.99
C LEU A 19 11.19 -5.16 -2.41
N ARG A 20 10.63 -6.03 -3.26
CA ARG A 20 9.95 -5.62 -4.50
C ARG A 20 8.45 -5.63 -4.25
N ILE A 21 7.88 -4.45 -4.17
CA ILE A 21 6.45 -4.25 -3.93
C ILE A 21 5.79 -3.98 -5.28
N GLU A 22 4.86 -4.84 -5.66
CA GLU A 22 4.08 -4.70 -6.88
C GLU A 22 2.62 -4.45 -6.52
N VAL A 23 2.00 -3.55 -7.27
CA VAL A 23 0.71 -2.99 -6.91
C VAL A 23 -0.15 -2.85 -8.16
N ASP A 24 -1.31 -3.49 -8.12
CA ASP A 24 -2.31 -3.43 -9.18
C ASP A 24 -3.53 -2.62 -8.73
N LEU A 25 -3.96 -1.67 -9.56
CA LEU A 25 -5.23 -0.98 -9.37
C LEU A 25 -6.36 -1.92 -9.80
N VAL A 26 -7.16 -2.39 -8.83
CA VAL A 26 -8.29 -3.30 -9.08
C VAL A 26 -9.52 -2.51 -9.51
N ASN A 27 -9.81 -1.42 -8.80
CA ASN A 27 -10.99 -0.59 -9.07
C ASN A 27 -10.78 0.83 -8.58
N ARG A 28 -11.46 1.79 -9.22
CA ARG A 28 -11.49 3.18 -8.81
C ARG A 28 -12.93 3.70 -8.86
N LYS A 29 -13.39 4.25 -7.73
CA LYS A 29 -14.71 4.90 -7.63
C LYS A 29 -14.57 6.25 -6.93
N LYS A 30 -14.83 7.34 -7.67
CA LYS A 30 -14.58 8.72 -7.21
C LYS A 30 -13.12 8.87 -6.75
N ASN A 31 -12.93 9.17 -5.47
CA ASN A 31 -11.63 9.30 -4.82
C ASN A 31 -11.18 8.04 -4.07
N TYR A 32 -11.95 6.94 -4.13
CA TYR A 32 -11.58 5.66 -3.53
C TYR A 32 -10.94 4.71 -4.55
N PHE A 33 -9.91 4.00 -4.11
CA PHE A 33 -9.09 3.09 -4.91
C PHE A 33 -9.02 1.75 -4.20
N GLN A 34 -9.40 0.67 -4.89
CA GLN A 34 -9.16 -0.71 -4.47
C GLN A 34 -7.90 -1.19 -5.14
N ILE A 35 -6.98 -1.71 -4.34
CA ILE A 35 -5.62 -1.99 -4.75
C ILE A 35 -5.25 -3.38 -4.26
N LYS A 36 -4.62 -4.18 -5.11
CA LYS A 36 -4.01 -5.45 -4.71
C LYS A 36 -2.49 -5.27 -4.68
N GLY A 37 -1.88 -5.58 -3.54
CA GLY A 37 -0.44 -5.50 -3.35
C GLY A 37 0.17 -6.88 -3.14
N THR A 38 1.30 -7.14 -3.79
CA THR A 38 2.17 -8.29 -3.55
C THR A 38 3.57 -7.78 -3.22
N VAL A 39 4.23 -8.46 -2.28
CA VAL A 39 5.58 -8.11 -1.83
C VAL A 39 6.45 -9.33 -2.00
N PHE A 40 7.52 -9.17 -2.76
CA PHE A 40 8.53 -10.20 -2.98
C PHE A 40 9.84 -9.83 -2.27
N VAL A 41 10.51 -10.85 -1.73
CA VAL A 41 11.93 -10.80 -1.38
C VAL A 41 12.62 -11.71 -2.38
N GLU A 42 13.54 -11.16 -3.17
CA GLU A 42 14.09 -11.83 -4.36
C GLU A 42 12.95 -12.27 -5.31
N ASN A 43 12.73 -13.58 -5.43
CA ASN A 43 11.70 -14.20 -6.26
C ASN A 43 10.59 -14.88 -5.44
N SER A 44 10.61 -14.75 -4.12
CA SER A 44 9.66 -15.39 -3.21
C SER A 44 8.60 -14.40 -2.72
N LEU A 45 7.32 -14.77 -2.83
CA LEU A 45 6.21 -13.97 -2.30
C LEU A 45 6.25 -13.96 -0.76
N ALA A 46 6.58 -12.81 -0.18
CA ALA A 46 6.69 -12.60 1.26
C ALA A 46 5.36 -12.18 1.88
N ALA A 47 4.63 -11.27 1.22
CA ALA A 47 3.32 -10.82 1.68
C ALA A 47 2.38 -10.46 0.52
N GLU A 48 1.08 -10.47 0.78
CA GLU A 48 0.05 -9.96 -0.12
C GLU A 48 -1.12 -9.37 0.67
N ALA A 49 -1.83 -8.41 0.09
CA ALA A 49 -3.05 -7.84 0.67
C ALA A 49 -3.92 -7.16 -0.40
N GLU A 50 -5.21 -7.05 -0.11
CA GLU A 50 -6.14 -6.15 -0.81
C GLU A 50 -6.44 -4.95 0.09
N MET A 51 -6.33 -3.75 -0.44
CA MET A 51 -6.40 -2.51 0.34
C MET A 51 -7.32 -1.50 -0.33
N MET A 52 -7.97 -0.66 0.48
CA MET A 52 -8.68 0.52 0.01
C MET A 52 -7.97 1.80 0.45
N ALA A 53 -7.73 2.71 -0.49
CA ALA A 53 -7.21 4.04 -0.24
C ALA A 53 -8.18 5.12 -0.71
N ALA A 54 -8.15 6.30 -0.08
CA ALA A 54 -8.87 7.47 -0.53
C ALA A 54 -7.88 8.60 -0.80
N ILE A 55 -7.97 9.25 -1.96
CA ILE A 55 -7.26 10.49 -2.22
C ILE A 55 -8.08 11.63 -1.60
N VAL A 56 -7.39 12.47 -0.83
CA VAL A 56 -7.94 13.67 -0.20
C VAL A 56 -7.06 14.86 -0.53
N ASP A 57 -7.65 16.05 -0.59
CA ASP A 57 -6.91 17.27 -0.83
C ASP A 57 -6.00 17.57 0.38
N LYS A 58 -4.78 18.02 0.11
CA LYS A 58 -3.86 18.47 1.15
C LYS A 58 -4.38 19.79 1.70
N GLU A 59 -4.51 19.90 3.03
CA GLU A 59 -4.81 21.20 3.65
C GLU A 59 -3.70 22.21 3.32
N PRO A 60 -4.05 23.47 3.03
CA PRO A 60 -3.07 24.51 2.79
C PRO A 60 -2.20 24.66 4.04
N GLN A 61 -0.89 24.45 3.87
CA GLN A 61 0.08 24.71 4.94
C GLN A 61 0.16 26.23 5.12
N MET A 62 -0.40 26.74 6.21
CA MET A 62 -0.11 28.10 6.66
C MET A 62 1.35 28.09 7.15
N ASN A 63 2.24 28.63 6.33
CA ASN A 63 3.61 28.90 6.76
C ASN A 63 3.52 30.03 7.81
N GLU A 64 3.89 29.74 9.05
CA GLU A 64 4.23 30.79 10.02
C GLU A 64 5.55 31.42 9.55
N GLU A 65 5.47 32.48 8.76
CA GLU A 65 6.61 33.35 8.48
C GLU A 65 6.72 34.41 9.59
N LEU A 66 7.82 34.26 10.36
CA LEU A 66 8.57 35.24 11.19
C LEU A 66 7.89 35.89 12.40
#